data_AF-A0A832MU33-F1
#
_entry.id   AF-A0A832MU33-F1
#
_cell.length_a   1.000
_cell.length_b   1.000
_cell.length_c   1.000
_cell.angle_alpha   90.00
_cell.angle_beta   90.00
_cell.angle_gamma   90.00
#
_symmetry.space_group_name_H-M   'P 1'
#
loop_
_entity.id
_entity.type
_entity.pdbx_description
1 polymer ?
#
loop_
_entity_poly.entity_id
_entity_poly.type
_entity_poly.pdbx_seq_one_letter_code
_entity_poly.pdbx_strand_id
1 'polypeptide(L)'
;MKKINCFLFQRTLISMVTLLFVLGCLTTLQSFASIQKQTQQSKIEYAEYSGVVVDSQSGNPLVFASLTVDNTNISTITNAEGEFLLKVPETIKDATITVSF
;
A
#
# COMPACT_ATOMS: atom_id res chain seq x y z
N MET A 1 44.24 19.47 54.35
CA MET A 1 44.53 19.52 52.89
C MET A 1 43.99 18.31 52.10
N LYS A 2 43.98 17.08 52.64
CA LYS A 2 43.52 15.87 51.91
C LYS A 2 42.02 15.84 51.51
N LYS A 3 41.14 16.49 52.28
CA LYS A 3 39.67 16.49 52.04
C LYS A 3 39.24 17.35 50.84
N ILE A 4 39.95 18.44 50.54
CA ILE A 4 39.62 19.36 49.44
C ILE A 4 39.92 18.72 48.09
N ASN A 5 41.06 18.02 47.97
CA ASN A 5 41.42 17.29 46.75
C ASN A 5 40.48 16.11 46.48
N CYS A 6 39.94 15.47 47.53
CA CYS A 6 38.92 14.42 47.40
C CYS A 6 37.58 14.99 46.90
N PHE A 7 37.15 16.14 47.42
CA PHE A 7 35.92 16.81 47.00
C PHE A 7 35.98 17.33 45.55
N LEU A 8 37.12 17.89 45.14
CA LEU A 8 37.34 18.34 43.76
C LEU A 8 37.41 17.16 42.79
N PHE A 9 38.06 16.06 43.19
CA PHE A 9 38.12 14.82 42.41
C PHE A 9 36.74 14.16 42.24
N GLN A 10 35.91 14.17 43.28
CA GLN A 10 34.54 13.65 43.24
C GLN A 10 33.66 14.47 42.28
N ARG A 11 33.83 15.81 42.24
CA ARG A 11 33.09 16.69 41.31
C ARG A 11 33.51 16.47 39.85
N THR A 12 34.79 16.28 39.58
CA THR A 12 35.28 15.96 38.22
C THR A 12 34.80 14.58 37.76
N LEU A 13 34.75 13.60 38.67
CA LEU A 13 34.26 12.26 38.35
C LEU A 13 32.76 12.29 38.03
N ILE A 14 31.95 13.00 38.84
CA ILE A 14 30.51 13.15 38.58
C ILE A 14 30.26 13.86 37.25
N SER A 15 31.02 14.91 36.94
CA SER A 15 30.90 15.64 35.67
C SER A 15 31.27 14.79 34.45
N MET A 16 32.25 13.89 34.57
CA MET A 16 32.61 12.97 33.50
C MET A 16 31.52 11.90 33.29
N VAL A 17 30.94 11.38 34.38
CA VAL A 17 29.86 10.38 34.32
C VAL A 17 28.57 10.98 33.74
N THR A 18 28.21 12.20 34.12
CA THR A 18 27.04 12.89 33.54
C THR A 18 27.23 13.20 32.07
N LEU A 19 28.44 13.62 31.66
CA LEU A 19 28.76 13.85 30.24
C LEU A 19 28.67 12.55 29.41
N LEU A 20 29.18 11.43 29.94
CA LEU A 20 29.11 10.13 29.27
C LEU A 20 27.66 9.63 29.13
N PHE A 21 26.83 9.84 30.15
CA PHE A 21 25.41 9.49 30.12
C PHE A 21 24.62 10.30 29.09
N VAL A 22 24.91 11.61 28.99
CA VAL A 22 24.28 12.49 27.99
C VAL A 22 24.71 12.09 26.57
N LEU A 23 26.01 11.81 26.34
CA LEU A 23 26.51 11.34 25.04
C LEU A 23 25.90 9.99 24.63
N GLY A 24 25.71 9.06 25.57
CA GLY A 24 25.08 7.76 25.30
C GLY A 24 23.62 7.90 24.87
N CYS A 25 22.87 8.84 25.46
CA CYS A 25 21.45 9.06 25.16
C CYS A 25 21.20 9.58 23.73
N LEU A 26 22.15 10.31 23.14
CA LEU A 26 22.04 10.82 21.76
C LEU A 26 22.09 9.72 20.69
N THR A 27 22.63 8.53 21.01
CA THR A 27 22.86 7.46 20.02
C THR A 27 21.64 6.56 19.76
N THR A 28 20.57 6.65 20.56
CA THR A 28 19.40 5.77 20.45
C THR A 28 18.25 6.31 19.59
N LEU A 29 18.38 7.51 19.01
CA LEU A 29 17.30 8.17 18.24
C LEU A 29 17.23 7.79 16.75
N GLN A 30 18.17 7.01 16.22
CA GLN A 30 18.27 6.76 14.77
C GLN A 30 17.43 5.56 14.27
N SER A 31 16.78 4.80 15.14
CA SER A 31 16.10 3.53 14.77
C SER A 31 14.65 3.66 14.29
N PHE A 32 14.06 4.86 14.27
CA PHE A 32 12.65 5.05 13.86
C PHE A 32 12.46 5.24 12.35
N ALA A 33 13.51 5.57 11.60
CA ALA A 33 13.41 5.85 10.15
C ALA A 33 13.25 4.58 9.30
N SER A 34 13.64 3.41 9.83
CA SER A 34 13.68 2.16 9.07
C SER A 34 12.37 1.35 9.10
N ILE A 35 11.46 1.63 10.05
CA ILE A 35 10.23 0.85 10.25
C ILE A 35 9.10 1.26 9.27
N GLN A 36 9.17 2.44 8.65
CA GLN A 36 8.14 2.91 7.70
C GLN A 36 8.34 2.43 6.26
N LYS A 37 9.40 1.67 5.95
CA LYS A 37 9.74 1.29 4.56
C LYS A 37 9.16 -0.06 4.13
N GLN A 38 7.97 -0.43 4.60
CA GLN A 38 7.32 -1.68 4.19
C GLN A 38 5.82 -1.50 3.91
N THR A 39 5.47 -0.65 2.94
CA THR A 39 4.29 -0.88 2.08
C THR A 39 4.37 -0.04 0.80
N GLN A 40 5.45 -0.19 0.02
CA GLN A 40 5.38 0.15 -1.41
C GLN A 40 4.69 -1.01 -2.13
N GLN A 41 3.39 -1.17 -1.88
CA GLN A 41 2.56 -1.96 -2.75
C GLN A 41 2.41 -1.12 -4.01
N SER A 42 3.06 -1.50 -5.09
CA SER A 42 2.88 -0.88 -6.40
C SER A 42 1.38 -0.78 -6.66
N LYS A 43 0.83 0.44 -6.59
CA LYS A 43 -0.58 0.69 -6.86
C LYS A 43 -0.79 0.35 -8.32
N ILE A 44 -1.36 -0.82 -8.59
CA ILE A 44 -1.80 -1.17 -9.95
C ILE A 44 -2.96 -0.23 -10.24
N GLU A 45 -2.80 0.60 -11.27
CA GLU A 45 -3.86 1.48 -11.74
C GLU A 45 -4.75 0.70 -12.72
N TYR A 46 -6.05 0.93 -12.62
CA TYR A 46 -7.06 0.24 -13.39
C TYR A 46 -7.93 1.27 -14.09
N ALA A 47 -8.18 1.03 -15.37
CA ALA A 47 -9.31 1.62 -16.06
C ALA A 47 -10.59 0.86 -15.66
N GLU A 48 -11.65 1.60 -15.37
CA GLU A 48 -12.95 1.03 -15.00
C GLU A 48 -13.94 1.24 -16.14
N TYR A 49 -14.59 0.16 -16.56
CA TYR A 49 -15.60 0.15 -17.62
C TYR A 49 -16.90 -0.38 -17.03
N SER A 50 -17.98 0.37 -17.16
CA SER A 50 -19.31 -0.03 -16.72
C SER A 50 -20.33 0.12 -17.84
N GLY A 51 -21.41 -0.66 -17.76
CA GLY A 51 -22.46 -0.64 -18.77
C GLY A 51 -23.50 -1.72 -18.52
N VAL A 52 -24.40 -1.89 -19.49
CA VAL A 52 -25.46 -2.91 -19.48
C VAL A 52 -25.30 -3.79 -20.72
N VAL A 53 -25.37 -5.10 -20.55
CA VAL A 53 -25.43 -6.06 -21.66
C VAL A 53 -26.89 -6.36 -21.96
N VAL A 54 -27.28 -6.23 -23.23
CA VAL A 54 -28.65 -6.46 -23.70
C VAL A 54 -28.68 -7.43 -24.87
N ASP A 55 -29.76 -8.20 -24.99
CA ASP A 55 -30.03 -9.03 -26.15
C ASP A 55 -30.40 -8.14 -27.35
N SER A 56 -29.74 -8.36 -28.49
CA SER A 56 -29.90 -7.50 -29.66
C SER A 56 -31.29 -7.55 -30.31
N GLN A 57 -32.05 -8.62 -30.12
CA GLN A 57 -33.36 -8.81 -30.75
C GLN A 57 -34.48 -8.24 -29.88
N SER A 58 -34.45 -8.53 -28.58
CA SER A 58 -35.49 -8.15 -27.62
C SER A 58 -35.20 -6.84 -26.90
N GLY A 59 -33.93 -6.43 -26.82
CA GLY A 59 -33.47 -5.32 -25.99
C GLY A 59 -33.49 -5.63 -24.49
N ASN A 60 -33.81 -6.86 -24.10
CA ASN A 60 -33.87 -7.26 -22.70
C ASN A 60 -32.46 -7.35 -22.11
N PRO A 61 -32.27 -6.98 -20.82
CA PRO A 61 -31.00 -7.18 -20.15
C PRO A 61 -30.60 -8.66 -20.10
N LEU A 62 -29.32 -8.92 -20.34
CA LEU A 62 -28.73 -10.25 -20.22
C LEU A 62 -28.19 -10.45 -18.81
N VAL A 63 -28.93 -11.21 -18.02
CA VAL A 63 -28.60 -11.54 -16.63
C VAL A 63 -27.62 -12.71 -16.61
N PHE A 64 -26.60 -12.63 -15.74
CA PHE A 64 -25.52 -13.62 -15.64
C PHE A 64 -24.68 -13.81 -16.92
N ALA A 65 -24.66 -12.82 -17.80
CA ALA A 65 -23.73 -12.81 -18.93
C ALA A 65 -22.30 -12.64 -18.41
N SER A 66 -21.38 -13.43 -18.96
CA SER A 66 -19.94 -13.36 -18.68
C SER A 66 -19.26 -12.41 -19.64
N LEU A 67 -18.45 -11.49 -19.11
CA LEU A 67 -17.55 -10.65 -19.88
C LEU A 67 -16.12 -11.03 -19.51
N THR A 68 -15.32 -11.44 -20.49
CA THR A 68 -13.91 -11.84 -20.27
C THR A 68 -12.99 -11.00 -21.15
N VAL A 69 -11.91 -10.49 -20.56
CA VAL A 69 -10.82 -9.85 -21.32
C VAL A 69 -9.94 -10.96 -21.89
N ASP A 70 -9.88 -11.02 -23.21
CA ASP A 70 -9.18 -12.09 -23.94
C ASP A 70 -7.70 -12.21 -23.52
N ASN A 71 -7.20 -13.43 -23.44
CA ASN A 71 -5.83 -13.77 -23.03
C ASN A 71 -5.48 -13.36 -21.59
N THR A 72 -6.47 -13.15 -20.73
CA THR A 72 -6.28 -12.86 -19.29
C THR A 72 -7.24 -13.67 -18.43
N ASN A 73 -7.07 -13.58 -17.11
CA ASN A 73 -8.04 -14.11 -16.13
C ASN A 73 -8.99 -13.02 -15.61
N ILE A 74 -9.09 -11.89 -16.31
CA ILE A 74 -9.95 -10.77 -15.91
C ILE A 74 -11.33 -10.98 -16.52
N SER A 75 -12.32 -11.17 -15.65
CA SER A 75 -13.71 -11.31 -16.06
C SER A 75 -14.66 -10.72 -15.03
N THR A 76 -15.89 -10.47 -15.46
CA THR A 76 -17.01 -10.06 -14.59
C THR A 76 -18.30 -10.71 -15.09
N ILE A 77 -19.33 -10.69 -14.25
CA ILE A 77 -20.65 -11.26 -14.54
C ILE A 77 -21.69 -10.16 -14.33
N THR A 78 -22.66 -10.05 -15.24
CA THR A 78 -23.74 -9.08 -15.12
C THR A 78 -24.71 -9.41 -13.98
N ASN A 79 -25.28 -8.38 -13.35
CA ASN A 79 -26.31 -8.52 -12.31
C ASN A 79 -27.72 -8.81 -12.90
N ALA A 80 -28.75 -8.78 -12.05
CA ALA A 80 -30.15 -9.04 -12.42
C ALA A 80 -30.74 -8.00 -13.39
N GLU A 81 -30.09 -6.85 -13.51
CA GLU A 81 -30.44 -5.76 -14.41
C GLU A 81 -29.52 -5.72 -15.66
N GLY A 82 -28.64 -6.72 -15.83
CA GLY A 82 -27.68 -6.81 -16.94
C GLY A 82 -26.48 -5.87 -16.81
N GLU A 83 -26.32 -5.17 -15.68
CA GLU A 83 -25.24 -4.21 -15.46
C GLU A 83 -23.93 -4.92 -15.09
N PHE A 84 -22.80 -4.33 -15.49
CA PHE A 84 -21.46 -4.79 -15.12
C PHE A 84 -20.52 -3.66 -14.72
N LEU A 85 -19.49 -4.02 -13.97
CA LEU A 85 -18.27 -3.24 -13.76
C LEU A 85 -17.07 -4.15 -14.06
N LEU A 86 -16.24 -3.74 -15.03
CA LEU A 86 -15.04 -4.43 -15.45
C LEU A 86 -13.83 -3.53 -15.19
N LYS A 87 -12.88 -4.02 -14.41
CA LYS A 87 -11.62 -3.30 -14.12
C LYS A 87 -10.48 -3.94 -14.90
N VAL A 88 -9.80 -3.16 -15.73
CA VAL A 88 -8.68 -3.61 -16.56
C VAL A 88 -7.44 -2.83 -16.17
N PRO A 89 -6.31 -3.48 -15.81
CA PRO A 89 -5.05 -2.78 -15.55
C PRO A 89 -4.67 -1.88 -16.71
N GLU A 90 -4.23 -0.65 -16.43
CA GLU A 90 -3.81 0.31 -17.48
C GLU A 90 -2.61 -0.17 -18.31
N THR A 91 -1.91 -1.20 -17.83
CA THR A 91 -0.82 -1.87 -18.55
C THR A 91 -1.31 -2.67 -19.76
N ILE A 92 -2.59 -3.05 -19.81
CA ILE A 92 -3.19 -3.80 -20.91
C ILE A 92 -3.82 -2.80 -21.87
N LYS A 93 -3.17 -2.58 -23.00
CA LYS A 93 -3.66 -1.72 -24.08
C LYS A 93 -4.45 -2.55 -25.09
N ASP A 94 -5.48 -1.94 -25.69
CA ASP A 94 -6.28 -2.52 -26.78
C ASP A 94 -6.91 -3.89 -26.42
N ALA A 95 -7.42 -3.99 -25.20
CA ALA A 95 -8.11 -5.17 -24.71
C ALA A 95 -9.35 -5.51 -25.58
N THR A 96 -9.47 -6.78 -25.97
CA THR A 96 -10.70 -7.32 -26.58
C THR A 96 -11.51 -8.04 -25.51
N ILE A 97 -12.83 -7.88 -25.57
CA ILE A 97 -13.77 -8.48 -24.61
C ILE A 97 -14.66 -9.48 -25.35
N THR A 98 -14.71 -10.71 -24.84
CA THR A 98 -15.69 -11.72 -25.26
C THR A 98 -16.87 -11.72 -24.29
N VAL A 99 -18.09 -11.69 -24.83
CA VAL A 99 -19.35 -11.77 -24.07
C VAL A 99 -20.06 -13.09 -24.37
N SER A 100 -20.45 -13.83 -23.33
CA SER A 100 -21.16 -15.12 -23.42
C SER A 100 -22.35 -15.16 -22.46
N PHE A 101 -23.49 -15.72 -22.88
CA PHE A 101 -24.74 -15.76 -22.11
C PHE A 101 -25.59 -16.99 -22.45
#